data_AF-A0A353Q5H4-F1
#
_entry.id   AF-A0A353Q5H4-F1
#
_cell.length_a   1.000
_cell.length_b   1.000
_cell.length_c   1.000
_cell.angle_alpha   90.00
_cell.angle_beta   90.00
_cell.angle_gamma   90.00
#
_symmetry.space_group_name_H-M   'P 1'
#
loop_
_entity.id
_entity.type
_entity.pdbx_description
1 polymer ?
#
loop_
_entity_poly.entity_id
_entity_poly.type
_entity_poly.pdbx_seq_one_letter_code
_entity_poly.pdbx_strand_id
1 'polypeptide(L)'
;MDKLYFKDEDDCFCSPLVDRMNDAKEDGLSEIELMEADPDFDNPNYIFCGYMGEAGDRSECRKSLCSYYESKSGRGVCKHRGKLFTHGERVKFKVE
;
A
#
# COMPACT_ATOMS: atom_id res chain seq x y z
N MET A 1 9.73 -3.19 -9.26
CA MET A 1 8.69 -2.85 -8.27
C MET A 1 9.21 -1.63 -7.57
N ASP A 2 8.47 -0.54 -7.62
CA ASP A 2 8.90 0.71 -6.99
C ASP A 2 8.80 0.55 -5.46
N LYS A 3 9.75 1.14 -4.73
CA LYS A 3 9.71 1.15 -3.26
C LYS A 3 8.55 2.04 -2.78
N LEU A 4 7.84 1.57 -1.77
CA LEU A 4 6.78 2.30 -1.09
C LEU A 4 7.24 2.67 0.32
N TYR A 5 6.62 3.69 0.91
CA TYR A 5 7.01 4.23 2.20
C TYR A 5 5.80 4.63 3.04
N PHE A 6 5.87 4.30 4.33
CA PHE A 6 4.97 4.79 5.37
C PHE A 6 5.50 6.10 5.94
N LYS A 7 4.60 6.99 6.37
CA LYS A 7 4.97 8.27 6.97
C LYS A 7 5.61 8.08 8.35
N ASP A 8 4.99 7.23 9.17
CA ASP A 8 5.39 6.91 10.53
C ASP A 8 4.81 5.54 10.92
N GLU A 9 4.96 5.16 12.19
CA GLU A 9 4.53 3.85 12.73
C GLU A 9 3.01 3.69 12.88
N ASP A 10 2.27 4.80 12.84
CA ASP A 10 0.81 4.82 12.94
C ASP A 10 0.15 4.86 11.54
N ASP A 11 0.94 4.99 10.47
CA ASP A 11 0.44 5.09 9.11
C ASP A 11 -0.04 3.73 8.59
N CYS A 12 -1.31 3.66 8.19
CA CYS A 12 -1.90 2.44 7.63
C CYS A 12 -1.67 2.29 6.12
N PHE A 13 -1.17 3.33 5.46
CA PHE A 13 -1.04 3.36 4.01
C PHE A 13 0.41 3.65 3.61
N CYS A 14 0.92 2.92 2.63
CA CYS A 14 2.21 3.21 2.02
C CYS A 14 2.00 3.81 0.62
N SER A 15 2.86 4.78 0.29
CA SER A 15 2.82 5.50 -0.98
C SER A 15 4.22 5.53 -1.60
N PRO A 16 4.32 5.71 -2.92
CA PRO A 16 5.60 5.98 -3.58
C PRO A 16 6.34 7.15 -2.95
N LEU A 17 7.68 7.14 -3.02
CA LEU A 17 8.52 8.22 -2.49
C LEU A 17 8.11 9.58 -3.04
N VAL A 18 7.77 9.68 -4.32
CA VAL A 18 7.40 10.94 -4.97
C VAL A 18 6.20 11.61 -4.27
N ASP A 19 5.22 10.83 -3.84
CA ASP A 19 4.03 11.37 -3.16
C ASP A 19 4.44 11.90 -1.78
N ARG A 20 5.25 11.15 -1.03
CA ARG A 20 5.78 11.59 0.27
C ARG A 20 6.66 12.84 0.18
N MET A 21 7.43 12.95 -0.89
CA MET A 21 8.26 14.13 -1.15
C MET A 21 7.41 15.34 -1.51
N ASN A 22 6.30 15.17 -2.23
CA ASN A 22 5.38 16.25 -2.54
C ASN A 22 4.68 16.74 -1.26
N ASP A 23 4.17 15.83 -0.44
CA ASP A 23 3.57 16.16 0.86
C ASP A 23 4.56 16.98 1.72
N ALA A 24 5.82 16.53 1.80
CA ALA A 24 6.86 17.22 2.55
C ALA A 24 7.19 18.62 2.04
N LYS A 25 7.14 18.83 0.72
CA LYS A 25 7.32 20.15 0.10
C LYS A 25 6.17 21.08 0.43
N GLU A 26 4.94 20.57 0.37
CA GLU A 26 3.74 21.33 0.74
C GLU A 26 3.77 21.73 2.23
N ASP A 27 4.30 20.87 3.09
CA ASP A 27 4.52 21.13 4.52
C ASP A 27 5.74 22.02 4.81
N GLY A 28 6.53 22.39 3.80
CA GLY A 28 7.71 23.25 3.94
C GLY A 28 8.89 22.60 4.68
N LEU A 29 8.98 21.27 4.66
CA LEU A 29 10.06 20.51 5.29
C LEU A 29 11.30 20.46 4.38
N SER A 30 12.49 20.52 4.97
CA SER A 30 13.76 20.34 4.26
C SER A 30 14.32 18.91 4.35
N GLU A 31 13.81 18.11 5.29
CA GLU A 31 14.14 16.71 5.51
C GLU A 31 12.88 15.99 6.00
N ILE A 32 12.73 14.74 5.59
CA ILE A 32 11.73 13.81 6.13
C ILE A 32 12.37 12.49 6.50
N GLU A 33 11.83 11.84 7.52
CA GLU A 33 12.12 10.46 7.87
C GLU A 33 10.87 9.63 7.53
N LEU A 34 11.06 8.55 6.77
CA LEU A 34 10.01 7.65 6.33
C LEU A 34 10.39 6.22 6.71
N MET A 35 9.42 5.31 6.77
CA MET A 35 9.68 3.88 6.95
C MET A 35 9.52 3.15 5.61
N GLU A 36 10.48 2.32 5.23
CA GLU A 36 10.33 1.46 4.04
C GLU A 36 9.14 0.53 4.21
N ALA A 37 8.39 0.30 3.13
CA ALA A 37 7.29 -0.65 3.13
C ALA A 37 7.78 -2.02 2.66
N ASP A 38 7.95 -2.94 3.62
CA ASP A 38 8.37 -4.31 3.34
C ASP A 38 7.14 -5.19 3.06
N PRO A 39 7.19 -6.10 2.07
CA PRO A 39 6.07 -6.99 1.80
C PRO A 39 5.70 -7.84 3.03
N ASP A 40 4.42 -7.85 3.37
CA ASP A 40 3.91 -8.68 4.46
C ASP A 40 3.70 -10.13 3.98
N PHE A 41 4.50 -11.05 4.53
CA PHE A 41 4.40 -12.49 4.27
C PHE A 41 3.75 -13.26 5.42
N ASP A 42 3.56 -12.62 6.57
CA ASP A 42 3.04 -13.24 7.80
C ASP A 42 1.51 -13.29 7.82
N ASN A 43 0.85 -12.46 6.99
CA ASN A 43 -0.61 -12.41 6.86
C ASN A 43 -1.13 -12.92 5.48
N PRO A 44 -0.87 -14.18 5.09
CA PRO A 44 -1.16 -14.68 3.74
C PRO A 44 -2.66 -14.80 3.41
N ASN A 45 -3.50 -14.78 4.46
CA ASN A 45 -4.96 -14.86 4.39
C ASN A 45 -5.63 -13.50 4.19
N TYR A 46 -4.87 -12.41 4.18
CA TYR A 46 -5.38 -11.07 3.98
C TYR A 46 -4.86 -10.48 2.67
N ILE A 47 -5.62 -9.53 2.12
CA ILE A 47 -5.28 -8.76 0.93
C ILE A 47 -5.67 -7.30 1.15
N PHE A 48 -5.00 -6.37 0.49
CA PHE A 48 -5.50 -5.01 0.35
C PHE A 48 -6.45 -4.93 -0.85
N CYS A 49 -7.63 -4.33 -0.68
CA CYS A 49 -8.57 -4.09 -1.77
C CYS A 49 -8.47 -2.63 -2.22
N GLY A 50 -7.82 -2.38 -3.36
CA GLY A 50 -7.66 -1.03 -3.90
C GLY A 50 -8.95 -0.36 -4.39
N TYR A 51 -10.08 -1.08 -4.45
CA TYR A 51 -11.40 -0.49 -4.71
C TYR A 51 -12.04 0.05 -3.43
N MET A 52 -12.00 -0.73 -2.34
CA MET A 52 -12.61 -0.37 -1.06
C MET A 52 -11.67 0.50 -0.21
N GLY A 53 -10.37 0.47 -0.48
CA GLY A 53 -9.35 1.20 0.28
C GLY A 53 -9.00 0.56 1.63
N GLU A 54 -9.26 -0.74 1.80
CA GLU A 54 -9.11 -1.44 3.08
C GLU A 54 -8.53 -2.84 2.91
N ALA A 55 -8.04 -3.42 4.01
CA ALA A 55 -7.67 -4.83 4.08
C ALA A 55 -8.90 -5.72 4.26
N GLY A 56 -8.89 -6.90 3.64
CA GLY A 56 -9.98 -7.87 3.74
C GLY A 56 -9.50 -9.31 3.61
N ASP A 57 -10.39 -10.25 3.92
CA ASP A 57 -10.08 -11.68 3.83
C ASP A 57 -9.91 -12.10 2.36
N ARG A 58 -8.78 -12.75 2.09
CA ARG A 58 -8.41 -13.25 0.76
C ARG A 58 -9.45 -14.22 0.20
N SER A 59 -10.09 -15.01 1.07
CA SER A 59 -11.10 -16.00 0.69
C SER A 59 -12.41 -15.36 0.21
N GLU A 60 -12.68 -14.12 0.62
CA GLU A 60 -13.85 -13.34 0.22
C GLU A 60 -13.62 -12.54 -1.07
N CYS A 61 -12.36 -12.31 -1.46
CA CYS A 61 -11.98 -11.70 -2.73
C CYS A 61 -12.21 -12.67 -3.91
N ARG A 62 -13.48 -12.98 -4.20
CA ARG A 62 -13.92 -13.87 -5.27
C ARG A 62 -15.21 -13.39 -5.92
N LYS A 63 -15.36 -13.68 -7.21
CA LYS A 63 -16.49 -13.25 -8.05
C LYS A 63 -17.87 -13.62 -7.50
N SER A 64 -17.98 -14.75 -6.79
CA SER A 64 -19.25 -15.21 -6.23
C SER A 64 -19.70 -14.47 -4.97
N LEU A 65 -18.81 -13.72 -4.31
CA LEU A 65 -19.12 -13.01 -3.07
C LEU A 65 -18.99 -11.49 -3.20
N CYS A 66 -18.01 -10.99 -3.96
CA CYS A 66 -17.74 -9.57 -4.07
C CYS A 66 -18.39 -8.97 -5.33
N SER A 67 -19.30 -8.02 -5.15
CA SER A 67 -19.98 -7.30 -6.24
C SER A 67 -19.04 -6.44 -7.09
N TYR A 68 -17.91 -6.01 -6.52
CA TYR A 68 -16.88 -5.20 -7.17
C TYR A 68 -15.75 -6.05 -7.79
N TYR A 69 -15.90 -7.38 -7.81
CA TYR A 69 -14.90 -8.26 -8.38
C TYR A 69 -14.81 -8.05 -9.90
N GLU A 70 -13.67 -7.55 -10.35
CA GLU A 70 -13.38 -7.40 -11.77
C GLU A 70 -12.05 -8.06 -12.11
N SER A 71 -12.02 -8.92 -13.13
CA SER A 71 -10.78 -9.54 -13.61
C SER A 71 -10.55 -9.16 -15.06
N LYS A 72 -9.29 -8.87 -15.43
CA LYS A 72 -8.93 -8.30 -16.74
C LYS A 72 -9.41 -9.14 -17.94
N SER A 73 -9.48 -10.46 -17.79
CA SER A 73 -9.92 -11.38 -18.85
C SER A 73 -11.25 -12.07 -18.54
N GLY A 74 -11.96 -11.66 -17.48
CA GLY A 74 -13.13 -12.38 -16.95
C GLY A 74 -12.79 -13.70 -16.22
N ARG A 75 -11.51 -14.08 -16.17
CA ARG A 75 -10.93 -15.19 -15.40
C ARG A 75 -9.72 -14.69 -14.61
N GLY A 76 -9.37 -15.40 -13.54
CA GLY A 76 -8.20 -15.07 -12.71
C GLY A 76 -8.50 -14.05 -11.62
N VAL A 77 -7.45 -13.48 -11.03
CA VAL A 77 -7.48 -12.64 -9.83
C VAL A 77 -8.14 -11.28 -10.09
N CYS A 78 -8.84 -10.74 -9.07
CA CYS A 78 -9.41 -9.40 -9.12
C CYS A 78 -8.33 -8.34 -9.41
N LYS A 79 -8.60 -7.39 -10.31
CA LYS A 79 -7.71 -6.28 -10.67
C LYS A 79 -7.45 -5.32 -9.50
N HIS A 80 -8.37 -5.29 -8.53
CA HIS A 80 -8.28 -4.46 -7.34
C HIS A 80 -7.51 -5.11 -6.19
N ARG A 81 -7.10 -6.38 -6.35
CA ARG A 81 -6.40 -7.10 -5.29
C ARG A 81 -4.93 -6.64 -5.24
N GLY A 82 -4.60 -5.92 -4.18
CA GLY A 82 -3.26 -5.45 -3.84
C GLY A 82 -2.49 -6.40 -2.93
N LYS A 83 -1.32 -5.93 -2.51
CA LYS A 83 -0.45 -6.56 -1.52
C LYS A 83 -0.59 -5.85 -0.17
N LEU A 84 -0.20 -6.54 0.89
CA LEU A 84 -0.01 -5.95 2.21
C LEU A 84 1.47 -5.66 2.42
N PHE A 85 1.73 -4.65 3.24
CA PHE A 85 3.07 -4.22 3.60
C PHE A 85 3.13 -3.95 5.10
N THR A 86 4.32 -4.11 5.65
CA THR A 86 4.66 -3.85 7.04
C THR A 86 5.73 -2.76 7.10
N HIS A 87 5.79 -2.09 8.25
CA HIS A 87 6.82 -1.11 8.55
C HIS A 87 8.21 -1.76 8.60
N GLY A 88 9.10 -1.30 7.73
CA GLY A 88 10.50 -1.68 7.65
C GLY A 88 11.42 -0.67 8.33
N GLU A 89 12.63 -0.50 7.77
CA GLU A 89 13.63 0.42 8.31
C GLU A 89 13.26 1.90 8.11
N ARG A 90 13.68 2.75 9.05
CA ARG A 90 13.58 4.22 8.94
C ARG A 90 14.69 4.75 8.04
N VAL A 91 14.33 5.58 7.06
CA VAL A 91 15.22 6.18 6.07
C VAL A 91 14.94 7.67 5.96
N LYS A 92 16.02 8.47 5.90
CA LYS A 92 15.93 9.93 5.78
C LYS A 92 16.13 10.39 4.34
N PHE A 93 15.32 11.36 3.94
CA PHE A 93 15.37 11.98 2.62
C PHE A 93 15.45 13.50 2.75
N LYS A 94 16.33 14.11 1.95
CA LYS A 94 16.37 15.57 1.79
C LYS A 94 15.32 15.99 0.79
N VAL A 95 14.52 16.97 1.16
CA VAL A 95 13.47 17.55 0.34
C VAL A 95 14.09 18.69 -0.47
N GLU A 96 14.18 18.50 -1.79
CA GLU A 96 14.73 19.48 -2.74
C GLU A 96 13.67 20.41 -3.34
#